data_AF-A0A061QFZ1-F1
#
_entry.id   AF-A0A061QFZ1-F1
#
_cell.length_a   1.000
_cell.length_b   1.000
_cell.length_c   1.000
_cell.angle_alpha   90.00
_cell.angle_beta   90.00
_cell.angle_gamma   90.00
#
_symmetry.space_group_name_H-M   'P 1'
#
loop_
_entity.id
_entity.type
_entity.pdbx_description
1 polymer ?
#
loop_
_entity_poly.entity_id
_entity_poly.type
_entity_poly.pdbx_seq_one_letter_code
_entity_poly.pdbx_strand_id
1 'polypeptide(L)'
;MPTFYHMRNDQSETQRERALRLLKSHGIMRLSELKQAGVHYQTLARMAGDGAVLRQSRGLYQLPDADFDLSHGLAEVAKAVPKGVICLISALQFHELTLQVPPFVWVAIGRKQKLPRIDFPPIRPIRFGEKAMSVGIEKHVIDGVETPIFDPAKTVVDCFRYRKQVGIDVALEGLRIAVRKRKARPDDIVRFAKELKIWSVIRPYLDATLADEG
;
A
#
# COMPACT_ATOMS: atom_id res chain seq x y z
N MET A 1 53.10 -13.30 28.13
CA MET A 1 53.15 -12.93 26.69
C MET A 1 51.75 -13.12 26.11
N PRO A 2 51.16 -12.10 25.44
CA PRO A 2 49.73 -11.79 25.55
C PRO A 2 48.94 -12.01 24.24
N THR A 3 47.62 -12.12 24.32
CA THR A 3 46.73 -11.45 23.36
C THR A 3 45.41 -11.10 24.04
N PHE A 4 45.30 -9.83 24.42
CA PHE A 4 44.06 -9.19 24.84
C PHE A 4 43.18 -8.97 23.60
N TYR A 5 42.05 -9.67 23.49
CA TYR A 5 40.94 -9.19 22.67
C TYR A 5 40.03 -8.34 23.55
N HIS A 6 40.10 -7.01 23.35
CA HIS A 6 39.08 -6.08 23.82
C HIS A 6 37.76 -6.35 23.09
N MET A 7 36.87 -7.14 23.67
CA MET A 7 35.45 -7.05 23.34
C MET A 7 34.88 -5.83 24.07
N ARG A 8 34.57 -4.80 23.27
CA ARG A 8 33.99 -3.54 23.73
C ARG A 8 32.67 -3.79 24.45
N ASN A 9 32.66 -3.27 25.67
CA ASN A 9 31.54 -2.90 26.53
C ASN A 9 30.20 -2.67 25.76
N ASP A 10 29.18 -3.44 26.14
CA ASP A 10 27.76 -3.22 25.85
C ASP A 10 27.32 -1.91 26.54
N GLN A 11 27.49 -0.79 25.83
CA GLN A 11 27.08 0.54 26.27
C GLN A 11 25.62 0.77 25.87
N SER A 12 24.82 1.19 26.85
CA SER A 12 23.37 1.36 26.75
C SER A 12 22.90 2.01 25.44
N GLU A 13 22.17 1.27 24.62
CA GLU A 13 21.48 1.80 23.44
C GLU A 13 20.72 3.09 23.80
N THR A 14 21.05 4.19 23.13
CA THR A 14 20.37 5.47 23.37
C THR A 14 18.92 5.38 22.90
N GLN A 15 18.02 6.21 23.45
CA GLN A 15 16.63 6.27 22.97
C GLN A 15 16.53 6.61 21.47
N ARG A 16 17.51 7.36 20.93
CA ARG A 16 17.58 7.69 19.50
C ARG A 16 17.89 6.46 18.68
N GLU A 17 18.95 5.72 19.02
CA GLU A 17 19.34 4.47 18.33
C GLU A 17 18.21 3.44 18.41
N ARG A 18 17.59 3.31 19.60
CA ARG A 18 16.43 2.46 19.80
C ARG A 18 15.27 2.85 18.89
N ALA A 19 14.94 4.14 18.82
CA ALA A 19 13.89 4.63 17.94
C ALA A 19 14.19 4.34 16.47
N LEU A 20 15.42 4.58 16.01
CA LEU A 20 15.83 4.29 14.64
C LEU A 20 15.74 2.79 14.33
N ARG A 21 16.21 1.93 15.23
CA ARG A 21 16.12 0.47 15.07
C ARG A 21 14.67 0.00 15.01
N LEU A 22 13.83 0.47 15.95
CA LEU A 22 12.42 0.10 16.01
C LEU A 22 11.65 0.57 14.78
N LEU A 23 11.87 1.80 14.32
CA LEU A 23 11.25 2.34 13.11
C LEU A 23 11.81 1.68 11.84
N LYS A 24 13.08 1.26 11.84
CA LYS A 24 13.64 0.47 10.73
C LYS A 24 13.03 -0.93 10.64
N SER A 25 12.72 -1.55 11.78
CA SER A 25 12.19 -2.94 11.80
C SER A 25 10.67 -3.03 11.70
N HIS A 26 9.93 -2.00 12.11
CA HIS A 26 8.46 -1.98 12.10
C HIS A 26 7.87 -0.94 11.13
N GLY A 27 8.72 -0.16 10.45
CA GLY A 27 8.30 0.94 9.58
C GLY A 27 7.74 2.12 10.38
N ILE A 28 6.41 2.16 10.50
CA ILE A 28 5.69 3.27 11.14
C ILE A 28 5.19 2.81 12.50
N MET A 29 5.43 3.62 13.54
CA MET A 29 5.04 3.29 14.90
C MET A 29 4.33 4.45 15.60
N ARG A 30 3.47 4.10 16.56
CA ARG A 30 2.81 5.03 17.46
C ARG A 30 3.74 5.53 18.54
N LEU A 31 3.47 6.74 19.02
CA LEU A 31 4.05 7.28 20.24
C LEU A 31 3.83 6.33 21.43
N SER A 32 2.68 5.67 21.52
CA SER A 32 2.39 4.72 22.60
C SER A 32 3.30 3.48 22.56
N GLU A 33 3.55 2.94 21.37
CA GLU A 33 4.40 1.75 21.16
C GLU A 33 5.88 2.09 21.41
N LEU A 34 6.33 3.22 20.86
CA LEU A 34 7.66 3.75 21.11
C LEU A 34 7.87 4.05 22.60
N LYS A 35 6.87 4.61 23.29
CA LYS A 35 6.92 4.85 24.74
C LYS A 35 6.99 3.55 25.53
N GLN A 36 6.22 2.52 25.16
CA GLN A 36 6.30 1.19 25.78
C GLN A 36 7.67 0.55 25.58
N ALA A 37 8.33 0.82 24.45
CA ALA A 37 9.70 0.39 24.16
C ALA A 37 10.79 1.29 24.79
N GLY A 38 10.42 2.28 25.60
CA GLY A 38 11.35 3.17 26.31
C GLY A 38 11.84 4.38 25.50
N VAL A 39 11.21 4.71 24.38
CA VAL A 39 11.47 5.92 23.59
C VAL A 39 10.42 6.99 23.92
N HIS A 40 10.84 8.07 24.58
CA HIS A 40 9.92 9.11 25.03
C HIS A 40 9.66 10.19 23.97
N TYR A 41 8.53 10.89 24.11
CA TYR A 41 8.09 11.97 23.22
C TYR A 41 9.17 13.04 22.97
N GLN A 42 9.91 13.44 24.01
CA GLN A 42 10.96 14.46 23.88
C GLN A 42 12.08 14.02 22.92
N THR A 43 12.44 12.74 22.91
CA THR A 43 13.42 12.18 21.97
C THR A 43 12.87 12.22 20.56
N LEU A 44 11.63 11.78 20.36
CA LEU A 44 10.98 11.78 19.05
C LEU A 44 10.73 13.19 18.51
N ALA A 45 10.42 14.16 19.37
CA ALA A 45 10.26 15.57 19.00
C ALA A 45 11.59 16.17 18.51
N ARG A 46 12.72 15.84 19.18
CA ARG A 46 14.06 16.24 18.71
C ARG A 46 14.40 15.58 17.38
N MET A 47 14.20 14.27 17.26
CA MET A 47 14.45 13.53 16.01
C MET A 47 13.56 14.04 14.85
N ALA A 48 12.34 14.49 15.14
CA ALA A 48 11.49 15.10 14.13
C ALA A 48 11.96 16.52 13.75
N GLY A 49 12.43 17.29 14.73
CA GLY A 49 13.01 18.61 14.51
C GLY A 49 14.31 18.59 13.71
N ASP A 50 15.11 17.53 13.84
CA ASP A 50 16.34 17.32 13.08
C ASP A 50 16.16 16.46 11.81
N GLY A 51 14.92 16.06 11.50
CA GLY A 51 14.58 15.34 10.28
C GLY A 51 14.97 13.85 10.27
N ALA A 52 15.49 13.27 11.36
CA ALA A 52 15.80 11.84 11.42
C ALA A 52 14.57 10.92 11.51
N VAL A 53 13.40 11.46 11.86
CA VAL A 53 12.11 10.78 11.75
C VAL A 53 11.07 11.75 11.22
N LEU A 54 10.09 11.23 10.48
CA LEU A 54 8.93 12.00 10.04
C LEU A 54 7.74 11.74 10.96
N ARG A 55 7.09 12.82 11.39
CA ARG A 55 5.79 12.75 12.04
C ARG A 55 4.70 12.73 10.98
N GLN A 56 4.27 11.54 10.58
CA GLN A 56 3.26 11.37 9.52
C GLN A 56 1.87 11.89 9.91
N SER A 57 1.50 11.79 11.20
CA SER A 57 0.26 12.36 11.74
C SER A 57 0.33 12.51 13.27
N ARG A 58 -0.82 12.75 13.94
CA ARG A 58 -0.84 12.90 15.41
C ARG A 58 -0.40 11.61 16.11
N GLY A 59 0.89 11.57 16.46
CA GLY A 59 1.48 10.50 17.27
C GLY A 59 1.98 9.31 16.47
N LEU A 60 2.17 9.43 15.14
CA LEU A 60 2.78 8.42 14.28
C LEU A 60 4.15 8.90 13.79
N TYR A 61 5.15 8.03 13.88
CA TYR A 61 6.54 8.30 13.55
C TYR A 61 7.07 7.22 12.59
N GLN A 62 7.91 7.62 11.63
CA GLN A 62 8.60 6.73 10.69
C GLN A 62 9.98 7.28 10.32
N LEU A 63 10.82 6.50 9.65
CA LEU A 63 12.04 7.05 9.04
C LEU A 63 11.71 7.87 7.77
N PRO A 64 12.52 8.89 7.42
CA PRO A 64 12.34 9.68 6.20
C PRO A 64 12.39 8.83 4.92
N ASP A 65 13.30 7.86 4.91
CA ASP A 65 13.50 6.89 3.83
C ASP A 65 12.81 5.55 4.14
N ALA A 66 11.88 5.51 5.11
CA ALA A 66 11.11 4.30 5.33
C ALA A 66 10.21 4.10 4.11
N ASP A 67 10.58 3.13 3.27
CA ASP A 67 9.63 2.44 2.43
C ASP A 67 8.54 1.93 3.37
N PHE A 68 7.33 2.44 3.19
CA PHE A 68 6.15 1.75 3.69
C PHE A 68 6.25 0.33 3.15
N ASP A 69 6.52 -0.66 4.01
CA ASP A 69 6.43 -2.05 3.57
C ASP A 69 4.96 -2.28 3.25
N LEU A 70 4.64 -2.08 1.97
CA LEU A 70 3.31 -2.15 1.44
C LEU A 70 2.68 -3.46 1.90
N SER A 71 3.44 -4.54 1.82
CA SER A 71 3.06 -5.89 2.21
C SER A 71 2.51 -5.93 3.64
N HIS A 72 3.27 -5.41 4.60
CA HIS A 72 2.83 -5.32 5.99
C HIS A 72 1.57 -4.46 6.14
N GLY A 73 1.53 -3.31 5.46
CA GLY A 73 0.37 -2.43 5.45
C GLY A 73 -0.90 -3.08 4.87
N LEU A 74 -0.78 -3.90 3.83
CA LEU A 74 -1.91 -4.61 3.23
C LEU A 74 -2.49 -5.66 4.19
N ALA A 75 -1.62 -6.43 4.85
CA ALA A 75 -2.02 -7.46 5.81
C ALA A 75 -2.76 -6.85 7.02
N GLU A 76 -2.27 -5.75 7.57
CA GLU A 76 -2.92 -5.03 8.67
C GLU A 76 -4.31 -4.49 8.27
N VAL A 77 -4.43 -3.97 7.04
CA VAL A 77 -5.72 -3.49 6.53
C VAL A 77 -6.70 -4.63 6.27
N ALA A 78 -6.23 -5.77 5.74
CA ALA A 78 -7.07 -6.95 5.53
C ALA A 78 -7.65 -7.49 6.84
N LYS A 79 -6.84 -7.55 7.91
CA LYS A 79 -7.31 -7.88 9.27
C LYS A 79 -8.33 -6.86 9.78
N ALA A 80 -8.01 -5.57 9.66
CA ALA A 80 -8.85 -4.50 10.20
C ALA A 80 -10.19 -4.38 9.45
N VAL A 81 -10.20 -4.65 8.14
CA VAL A 81 -11.35 -4.50 7.24
C VAL A 81 -11.68 -5.84 6.57
N PRO A 82 -12.24 -6.82 7.30
CA PRO A 82 -12.38 -8.21 6.82
C PRO A 82 -13.34 -8.41 5.64
N LYS A 83 -14.16 -7.40 5.31
CA LYS A 83 -15.01 -7.39 4.09
C LYS A 83 -14.48 -6.45 3.01
N GLY A 84 -13.29 -5.88 3.22
CA GLY A 84 -12.63 -4.99 2.29
C GLY A 84 -11.74 -5.76 1.33
N VAL A 85 -11.42 -5.13 0.20
CA VAL A 85 -10.51 -5.67 -0.82
C VAL A 85 -9.50 -4.59 -1.18
N ILE A 86 -8.22 -4.90 -1.20
CA ILE A 86 -7.17 -3.97 -1.62
C ILE A 86 -7.38 -3.62 -3.10
N CYS A 87 -7.33 -2.32 -3.41
CA CYS A 87 -7.74 -1.81 -4.73
C CYS A 87 -6.86 -0.69 -5.25
N LEU A 88 -7.15 -0.24 -6.48
CA LEU A 88 -6.57 0.94 -7.11
C LEU A 88 -5.03 0.98 -6.99
N ILE A 89 -4.44 2.08 -6.52
CA ILE A 89 -2.98 2.26 -6.54
C ILE A 89 -2.28 1.22 -5.66
N SER A 90 -2.86 0.81 -4.54
CA SER A 90 -2.27 -0.26 -3.71
C SER A 90 -2.27 -1.61 -4.41
N ALA A 91 -3.33 -1.94 -5.16
CA ALA A 91 -3.35 -3.15 -5.99
C ALA A 91 -2.41 -3.03 -7.20
N LEU A 92 -2.32 -1.85 -7.84
CA LEU A 92 -1.34 -1.62 -8.92
C LEU A 92 0.09 -1.85 -8.41
N GLN A 93 0.42 -1.31 -7.24
CA GLN A 93 1.75 -1.44 -6.66
C GLN A 93 2.04 -2.91 -6.28
N PHE A 94 1.09 -3.61 -5.64
CA PHE A 94 1.22 -5.03 -5.32
C PHE A 94 1.48 -5.88 -6.57
N HIS A 95 0.79 -5.57 -7.67
CA HIS A 95 0.98 -6.26 -8.95
C HIS A 95 2.14 -5.70 -9.80
N GLU A 96 2.96 -4.77 -9.26
CA GLU A 96 4.07 -4.09 -9.95
C GLU A 96 3.66 -3.44 -11.29
N LEU A 97 2.46 -2.88 -11.31
CA LEU A 97 1.84 -2.17 -12.43
C LEU A 97 1.98 -0.66 -12.34
N THR A 98 2.70 -0.16 -11.34
CA THR A 98 3.06 1.25 -11.20
C THR A 98 4.38 1.36 -10.45
N LEU A 99 5.06 2.47 -10.64
CA LEU A 99 6.22 2.87 -9.83
C LEU A 99 5.82 3.79 -8.66
N GLN A 100 4.54 4.14 -8.56
CA GLN A 100 4.05 5.00 -7.48
C GLN A 100 4.00 4.27 -6.15
N VAL A 101 4.48 4.95 -5.11
CA VAL A 101 4.32 4.53 -3.72
C VAL A 101 3.19 5.35 -3.10
N PRO A 102 1.98 4.78 -2.92
CA PRO A 102 0.85 5.50 -2.37
C PRO A 102 1.06 5.76 -0.86
N PRO A 103 0.77 6.97 -0.36
CA PRO A 103 0.95 7.29 1.06
C PRO A 103 -0.15 6.69 1.97
N PHE A 104 -1.04 5.88 1.40
CA PHE A 104 -2.13 5.19 2.11
C PHE A 104 -2.53 3.92 1.38
N VAL A 105 -3.10 2.97 2.14
CA VAL A 105 -3.65 1.74 1.59
C VAL A 105 -5.05 2.01 1.04
N TRP A 106 -5.23 1.79 -0.25
CA TRP A 106 -6.53 1.87 -0.91
C TRP A 106 -7.32 0.59 -0.67
N VAL A 107 -8.49 0.73 -0.07
CA VAL A 107 -9.37 -0.40 0.25
C VAL A 107 -10.77 -0.15 -0.29
N ALA A 108 -11.26 -1.07 -1.11
CA ALA A 108 -12.64 -1.08 -1.56
C ALA A 108 -13.53 -1.67 -0.46
N ILE A 109 -14.65 -1.01 -0.19
CA ILE A 109 -15.66 -1.45 0.76
C ILE A 109 -17.06 -1.31 0.15
N GLY A 110 -18.00 -2.14 0.60
CA GLY A 110 -19.38 -2.08 0.14
C GLY A 110 -20.05 -0.73 0.47
N ARG A 111 -21.02 -0.30 -0.33
CA ARG A 111 -21.69 1.02 -0.17
C ARG A 111 -22.19 1.32 1.25
N LYS A 112 -22.75 0.31 1.93
CA LYS A 112 -23.37 0.44 3.26
C LYS A 112 -22.43 0.07 4.42
N GLN A 113 -21.19 -0.31 4.14
CA GLN A 113 -20.28 -0.83 5.15
C GLN A 113 -19.75 0.29 6.05
N LYS A 114 -19.75 0.12 7.38
CA LYS A 114 -19.06 1.06 8.26
C LYS A 114 -17.56 0.82 8.17
N LEU A 115 -16.77 1.89 8.06
CA LEU A 115 -15.32 1.77 8.09
C LEU A 115 -14.88 1.51 9.54
N PRO A 116 -14.10 0.44 9.81
CA PRO A 116 -13.49 0.21 11.11
C PRO A 116 -12.58 1.38 11.50
N ARG A 117 -12.45 1.64 12.80
CA ARG A 117 -11.46 2.60 13.29
C ARG A 117 -10.11 1.91 13.31
N ILE A 118 -9.28 2.27 12.35
CA ILE A 118 -7.89 1.85 12.23
C ILE A 118 -7.08 3.12 12.37
N ASP A 119 -6.15 3.10 13.32
CA ASP A 119 -5.33 4.27 13.56
C ASP A 119 -4.05 4.23 12.69
N PHE A 120 -3.64 3.08 12.13
CA PHE A 120 -2.51 2.87 11.20
C PHE A 120 -2.61 1.47 10.53
N PRO A 121 -2.21 1.28 9.25
CA PRO A 121 -1.77 2.29 8.28
C PRO A 121 -2.87 3.29 7.91
N PRO A 122 -2.51 4.48 7.38
CA PRO A 122 -3.51 5.37 6.81
C PRO A 122 -4.22 4.65 5.66
N ILE A 123 -5.55 4.67 5.70
CA ILE A 123 -6.38 4.01 4.68
C ILE A 123 -7.16 5.03 3.87
N ARG A 124 -7.32 4.75 2.57
CA ARG A 124 -8.23 5.48 1.70
C ARG A 124 -9.36 4.57 1.24
N PRO A 125 -10.53 4.64 1.90
CA PRO A 125 -11.65 3.79 1.56
C PRO A 125 -12.33 4.27 0.26
N ILE A 126 -12.69 3.33 -0.61
CA ILE A 126 -13.47 3.61 -1.82
C ILE A 126 -14.73 2.77 -1.84
N ARG A 127 -15.86 3.42 -2.10
CA ARG A 127 -17.18 2.78 -2.13
C ARG A 127 -17.40 2.11 -3.48
N PHE A 128 -17.40 0.78 -3.47
CA PHE A 128 -17.73 0.00 -4.65
C PHE A 128 -19.19 -0.44 -4.60
N GLY A 129 -19.81 -0.55 -5.77
CA GLY A 129 -21.10 -1.22 -5.91
C GLY A 129 -20.93 -2.73 -5.75
N GLU A 130 -22.02 -3.42 -5.44
CA GLU A 130 -22.03 -4.87 -5.19
C GLU A 130 -21.35 -5.66 -6.31
N LYS A 131 -21.74 -5.42 -7.56
CA LYS A 131 -21.13 -6.07 -8.73
C LYS A 131 -19.62 -5.85 -8.84
N ALA A 132 -19.13 -4.66 -8.49
CA ALA A 132 -17.71 -4.36 -8.54
C ALA A 132 -16.92 -5.00 -7.38
N MET A 133 -17.60 -5.32 -6.27
CA MET A 133 -17.05 -6.03 -5.12
C MET A 133 -17.09 -7.54 -5.28
N SER A 134 -17.75 -8.09 -6.30
CA SER A 134 -17.95 -9.55 -6.42
C SER A 134 -17.08 -10.21 -7.49
N VAL A 135 -16.28 -9.44 -8.24
CA VAL A 135 -15.51 -9.97 -9.37
C VAL A 135 -14.06 -9.57 -9.32
N GLY A 136 -13.20 -10.45 -9.86
CA GLY A 136 -11.77 -10.24 -10.01
C GLY A 136 -11.02 -10.09 -8.69
N ILE A 137 -11.36 -10.89 -7.67
CA ILE A 137 -10.69 -10.90 -6.38
C ILE A 137 -9.78 -12.12 -6.30
N GLU A 138 -8.52 -11.88 -5.99
CA GLU A 138 -7.53 -12.90 -5.63
C GLU A 138 -7.25 -12.85 -4.13
N LYS A 139 -6.86 -14.00 -3.58
CA LYS A 139 -6.48 -14.11 -2.18
C LYS A 139 -4.98 -14.40 -2.11
N HIS A 140 -4.25 -13.49 -1.46
CA HIS A 140 -2.80 -13.58 -1.29
C HIS A 140 -2.48 -13.76 0.19
N VAL A 141 -1.47 -14.57 0.52
CA VAL A 141 -1.01 -14.69 1.92
C VAL A 141 0.16 -13.73 2.10
N ILE A 142 -0.05 -12.69 2.91
CA ILE A 142 0.96 -11.66 3.23
C ILE A 142 1.08 -11.60 4.75
N ASP A 143 2.29 -11.76 5.29
CA ASP A 143 2.53 -11.85 6.73
C ASP A 143 1.62 -12.87 7.45
N GLY A 144 1.33 -13.99 6.78
CA GLY A 144 0.44 -15.04 7.30
C GLY A 144 -1.06 -14.66 7.28
N VAL A 145 -1.42 -13.53 6.67
CA VAL A 145 -2.80 -13.03 6.58
C VAL A 145 -3.34 -13.25 5.16
N GLU A 146 -4.50 -13.89 5.06
CA GLU A 146 -5.27 -13.90 3.82
C GLU A 146 -5.72 -12.47 3.48
N THR A 147 -5.14 -11.91 2.43
CA THR A 147 -5.29 -10.53 1.99
C THR A 147 -6.03 -10.55 0.66
N PRO A 148 -7.31 -10.10 0.61
CA PRO A 148 -8.07 -10.00 -0.63
C PRO A 148 -7.57 -8.80 -1.46
N ILE A 149 -7.17 -9.03 -2.70
CA ILE A 149 -6.67 -8.00 -3.62
C ILE A 149 -7.37 -8.17 -4.97
N PHE A 150 -7.77 -7.09 -5.63
CA PHE A 150 -8.28 -7.22 -7.00
C PHE A 150 -7.18 -7.67 -7.96
N ASP A 151 -7.52 -8.55 -8.90
CA ASP A 151 -6.60 -9.06 -9.93
C ASP A 151 -6.07 -7.93 -10.83
N PRO A 152 -4.97 -8.14 -11.58
CA PRO A 152 -4.38 -7.14 -12.45
C PRO A 152 -5.36 -6.50 -13.45
N ALA A 153 -6.18 -7.29 -14.13
CA ALA A 153 -7.08 -6.80 -15.17
C ALA A 153 -8.21 -5.95 -14.57
N LYS A 154 -8.82 -6.45 -13.49
CA LYS A 154 -9.84 -5.74 -12.72
C LYS A 154 -9.30 -4.44 -12.12
N THR A 155 -8.08 -4.48 -11.60
CA THR A 155 -7.40 -3.30 -11.02
C THR A 155 -7.24 -2.19 -12.05
N VAL A 156 -6.74 -2.51 -13.25
CA VAL A 156 -6.63 -1.52 -14.35
C VAL A 156 -8.00 -0.93 -14.71
N VAL A 157 -9.02 -1.78 -14.87
CA VAL A 157 -10.40 -1.32 -15.18
C VAL A 157 -10.96 -0.39 -14.10
N ASP A 158 -10.75 -0.71 -12.82
CA ASP A 158 -11.18 0.15 -11.73
C ASP A 158 -10.41 1.47 -11.69
N CYS A 159 -9.12 1.50 -12.03
CA CYS A 159 -8.35 2.74 -12.13
C CYS A 159 -8.96 3.68 -13.18
N PHE A 160 -9.41 3.19 -14.34
CA PHE A 160 -10.17 4.02 -15.30
C PHE A 160 -11.53 4.47 -14.75
N ARG A 161 -12.21 3.60 -14.00
CA ARG A 161 -13.51 3.90 -13.38
C ARG A 161 -13.41 4.99 -12.32
N TYR A 162 -12.32 4.99 -11.57
CA TYR A 162 -12.00 5.96 -10.52
C TYR A 162 -10.89 6.93 -10.94
N ARG A 163 -10.73 7.19 -12.24
CA ARG A 163 -9.70 8.10 -12.80
C ARG A 163 -9.72 9.52 -12.24
N LYS A 164 -10.88 9.97 -11.73
CA LYS A 164 -10.98 11.27 -11.04
C LYS A 164 -10.27 11.27 -9.69
N GLN A 165 -10.14 10.11 -9.04
CA GLN A 165 -9.46 9.94 -7.77
C GLN A 165 -7.98 9.54 -7.94
N VAL A 166 -7.68 8.68 -8.93
CA VAL A 166 -6.33 8.14 -9.13
C VAL A 166 -5.50 8.89 -10.17
N GLY A 167 -6.13 9.64 -11.08
CA GLY A 167 -5.48 10.25 -12.23
C GLY A 167 -5.53 9.35 -13.47
N ILE A 168 -5.76 9.96 -14.64
CA ILE A 168 -5.83 9.21 -15.91
C ILE A 168 -4.46 8.64 -16.30
N ASP A 169 -3.38 9.37 -16.01
CA ASP A 169 -2.01 8.93 -16.34
C ASP A 169 -1.63 7.67 -15.58
N VAL A 170 -2.05 7.54 -14.32
CA VAL A 170 -1.85 6.34 -13.49
C VAL A 170 -2.61 5.15 -14.07
N ALA A 171 -3.84 5.36 -14.50
CA ALA A 171 -4.64 4.30 -15.14
C ALA A 171 -4.01 3.84 -16.48
N LEU A 172 -3.49 4.79 -17.27
CA LEU A 172 -2.85 4.52 -18.55
C LEU A 172 -1.49 3.83 -18.39
N GLU A 173 -0.67 4.26 -17.44
CA GLU A 173 0.57 3.58 -17.05
C GLU A 173 0.28 2.13 -16.65
N GLY A 174 -0.70 1.94 -15.74
CA GLY A 174 -1.11 0.61 -15.28
C GLY A 174 -1.56 -0.30 -16.42
N LEU A 175 -2.34 0.22 -17.37
CA LEU A 175 -2.76 -0.52 -18.56
C LEU A 175 -1.57 -0.98 -19.40
N ARG A 176 -0.68 -0.04 -19.76
CA ARG A 176 0.50 -0.33 -20.57
C ARG A 176 1.40 -1.36 -19.92
N ILE A 177 1.71 -1.18 -18.63
CA ILE A 177 2.56 -2.13 -17.90
C ILE A 177 1.88 -3.50 -17.79
N ALA A 178 0.58 -3.56 -17.52
CA ALA A 178 -0.15 -4.82 -17.38
C ALA A 178 -0.17 -5.64 -18.68
N VAL A 179 -0.40 -4.99 -19.82
CA VAL A 179 -0.38 -5.64 -21.14
C VAL A 179 1.04 -6.05 -21.51
N ARG A 180 2.00 -5.11 -21.46
CA ARG A 180 3.40 -5.34 -21.84
C ARG A 180 4.06 -6.44 -21.02
N LYS A 181 3.87 -6.44 -19.69
CA LYS A 181 4.38 -7.48 -18.78
C LYS A 181 3.54 -8.76 -18.80
N ARG A 182 2.47 -8.81 -19.60
CA ARG A 182 1.51 -9.93 -19.69
C ARG A 182 0.88 -10.32 -18.33
N LYS A 183 0.76 -9.34 -17.42
CA LYS A 183 0.09 -9.53 -16.12
C LYS A 183 -1.43 -9.47 -16.25
N ALA A 184 -1.95 -8.87 -17.31
CA ALA A 184 -3.38 -8.91 -17.65
C ALA A 184 -3.56 -9.24 -19.13
N ARG A 185 -4.45 -10.19 -19.45
CA ARG A 185 -4.81 -10.45 -20.85
C ARG A 185 -5.79 -9.37 -21.34
N PRO A 186 -5.68 -8.91 -22.58
CA PRO A 186 -6.63 -7.94 -23.14
C PRO A 186 -8.08 -8.40 -23.03
N ASP A 187 -8.36 -9.69 -23.25
CA ASP A 187 -9.71 -10.25 -23.12
C ASP A 187 -10.30 -10.13 -21.72
N ASP A 188 -9.47 -10.27 -20.67
CA ASP A 188 -9.91 -10.08 -19.28
C ASP A 188 -10.24 -8.62 -18.99
N ILE A 189 -9.45 -7.68 -19.52
CA ILE A 189 -9.71 -6.24 -19.42
C ILE A 189 -11.03 -5.90 -20.12
N VAL A 190 -11.25 -6.42 -21.35
CA VAL A 190 -12.50 -6.24 -22.10
C VAL A 190 -13.68 -6.80 -21.31
N ARG A 191 -13.55 -8.01 -20.75
CA ARG A 191 -14.58 -8.68 -19.95
C ARG A 191 -14.99 -7.83 -18.76
N PHE A 192 -14.04 -7.42 -17.91
CA PHE A 192 -14.35 -6.58 -16.75
C PHE A 192 -14.87 -5.20 -17.14
N ALA A 193 -14.33 -4.57 -18.19
CA ALA A 193 -14.78 -3.27 -18.64
C ALA A 193 -16.24 -3.29 -19.13
N LYS A 194 -16.65 -4.34 -19.86
CA LYS A 194 -18.05 -4.56 -20.26
C LYS A 194 -18.92 -4.84 -19.05
N GLU A 195 -18.46 -5.74 -18.17
CA GLU A 195 -19.21 -6.15 -16.99
C GLU A 195 -19.50 -4.96 -16.05
N LEU A 196 -18.53 -4.05 -15.90
CA LEU A 196 -18.62 -2.84 -15.08
C LEU A 196 -19.12 -1.61 -15.84
N LYS A 197 -19.59 -1.78 -17.09
CA LYS A 197 -20.20 -0.74 -17.94
C LYS A 197 -19.29 0.48 -18.18
N ILE A 198 -18.00 0.24 -18.38
CA ILE A 198 -17.00 1.27 -18.67
C ILE A 198 -16.21 1.02 -19.96
N TRP A 199 -16.64 0.06 -20.78
CA TRP A 199 -15.97 -0.29 -22.03
C TRP A 199 -15.69 0.92 -22.95
N SER A 200 -16.66 1.83 -23.13
CA SER A 200 -16.49 3.01 -23.98
C SER A 200 -15.38 3.96 -23.52
N VAL A 201 -15.04 3.96 -22.23
CA VAL A 201 -13.96 4.78 -21.67
C VAL A 201 -12.61 4.12 -21.89
N ILE A 202 -12.51 2.79 -21.74
CA ILE A 202 -11.24 2.07 -21.76
C ILE A 202 -10.81 1.73 -23.19
N ARG A 203 -11.78 1.40 -24.07
CA ARG A 203 -11.55 0.98 -25.44
C ARG A 203 -10.48 1.79 -26.19
N PRO A 204 -10.57 3.13 -26.31
CA PRO A 204 -9.59 3.88 -27.10
C PRO A 204 -8.14 3.72 -26.58
N TYR A 205 -7.96 3.55 -25.27
CA TYR A 205 -6.65 3.34 -24.67
C TYR A 205 -6.13 1.91 -24.86
N LEU A 206 -7.02 0.92 -24.78
CA LEU A 206 -6.65 -0.48 -25.01
C LEU A 206 -6.30 -0.70 -26.49
N ASP A 207 -7.11 -0.19 -27.41
CA ASP A 207 -6.86 -0.30 -28.86
C ASP A 207 -5.50 0.31 -29.23
N ALA A 208 -5.17 1.49 -28.69
CA ALA A 208 -3.86 2.12 -28.88
C ALA A 208 -2.71 1.29 -28.27
N THR A 209 -2.88 0.80 -27.04
CA THR A 209 -1.84 -0.01 -26.37
C THR A 209 -1.54 -1.30 -27.13
N LEU A 210 -2.54 -1.91 -27.76
CA LEU A 210 -2.35 -3.13 -28.56
C LEU A 210 -1.74 -2.86 -29.93
N ALA A 211 -2.00 -1.69 -30.52
CA ALA A 211 -1.40 -1.28 -31.78
C ALA A 211 0.10 -0.97 -31.63
N ASP A 212 0.52 -0.46 -30.46
CA ASP A 212 1.93 -0.12 -30.17
C ASP A 212 2.81 -1.36 -29.86
N GLU A 213 2.19 -2.52 -29.56
CA GLU A 213 2.87 -3.76 -29.14
C GLU A 213 2.86 -4.85 -30.24
N GLY A 214 2.28 -4.56 -31.40
CA GLY A 214 2.22 -5.44 -32.59
C GLY A 214 3.27 -5.06 -33.63
#